data_AF-A0A3B9USP6-F1
#
_entry.id   AF-A0A3B9USP6-F1
#
_cell.length_a   1.000
_cell.length_b   1.000
_cell.length_c   1.000
_cell.angle_alpha   90.00
_cell.angle_beta   90.00
_cell.angle_gamma   90.00
#
_symmetry.space_group_name_H-M   'P 1'
#
loop_
_entity.id
_entity.type
_entity.pdbx_description
1 polymer ?
#
loop_
_entity_poly.entity_id
_entity_poly.type
_entity_poly.pdbx_seq_one_letter_code
_entity_poly.pdbx_strand_id
1 'polypeptide(L)'
;MIELFWDEENGGFFLYGSDDEELIVRPKEIYDGAIPSGNGVASLALLKLYYITGKDRYIDIVDKNFKAFGGKIKEDPMYYLFSVIAYMYREYSIREITIVGDKKEEINSILKEINNKYNPFTLVTLRGKESNMILDSKEMINNKTTIYVCENYNCKTPITDINKLKNILNN
;
A
#
# COMPACT_ATOMS: atom_id res chain seq x y z
N MET A 1 -15.17 -2.15 4.54
CA MET A 1 -14.29 -1.43 5.48
C MET A 1 -14.67 0.04 5.57
N ILE A 2 -14.38 0.89 4.57
CA ILE A 2 -14.69 2.33 4.67
C ILE A 2 -16.17 2.57 4.98
N GLU A 3 -17.07 1.96 4.21
CA GLU A 3 -18.52 2.15 4.35
C GLU A 3 -19.07 1.83 5.75
N LEU A 4 -18.62 0.75 6.38
CA LEU A 4 -19.21 0.25 7.62
C LEU A 4 -18.51 0.77 8.88
N PHE A 5 -17.21 1.11 8.80
CA PHE A 5 -16.37 1.33 9.98
C PHE A 5 -15.82 2.76 10.09
N TRP A 6 -15.79 3.55 9.01
CA TRP A 6 -15.19 4.88 9.02
C TRP A 6 -16.08 5.90 9.72
N ASP A 7 -15.50 6.71 10.62
CA ASP A 7 -16.15 7.89 11.19
C ASP A 7 -15.83 9.12 10.34
N GLU A 8 -16.81 9.58 9.55
CA GLU A 8 -16.64 10.77 8.72
C GLU A 8 -16.51 12.08 9.51
N GLU A 9 -17.04 12.14 10.74
CA GLU A 9 -17.06 13.34 11.58
C GLU A 9 -15.73 13.52 12.31
N ASN A 10 -15.27 12.48 13.00
CA ASN A 10 -14.10 12.56 13.89
C ASN A 10 -12.86 11.84 13.34
N GLY A 11 -12.98 11.14 12.21
CA GLY A 11 -11.92 10.31 11.65
C GLY A 11 -11.66 9.03 12.45
N GLY A 12 -10.93 8.11 11.84
CA GLY A 12 -10.65 6.79 12.39
C GLY A 12 -11.76 5.77 12.12
N PHE A 13 -11.40 4.51 12.30
CA PHE A 13 -12.23 3.34 12.11
C PHE A 13 -12.69 2.80 13.46
N PHE A 14 -13.99 2.55 13.56
CA PHE A 14 -14.61 1.86 14.68
C PHE A 14 -14.19 0.39 14.73
N LEU A 15 -14.27 -0.20 15.92
CA LEU A 15 -13.95 -1.61 16.14
C LEU A 15 -14.96 -2.57 15.49
N TYR A 16 -16.23 -2.18 15.44
CA TYR A 16 -17.32 -2.95 14.83
C TYR A 16 -18.10 -2.09 13.82
N GLY A 17 -18.77 -2.75 12.87
CA GLY A 17 -19.47 -2.12 11.76
C GLY A 17 -20.77 -1.44 12.18
N SER A 18 -21.29 -0.55 11.34
CA SER A 18 -22.61 0.07 11.55
C SER A 18 -23.78 -0.89 11.34
N ASP A 19 -23.48 -2.08 10.80
CA ASP A 19 -24.36 -3.21 10.56
C ASP A 19 -24.37 -4.24 11.71
N ASP A 20 -23.59 -4.00 12.77
CA ASP A 20 -23.52 -4.85 13.96
C ASP A 20 -24.52 -4.38 15.06
N GLU A 21 -24.63 -5.14 16.15
CA GLU A 21 -25.44 -4.75 17.31
C GLU A 21 -24.94 -3.41 17.90
N GLU A 22 -25.87 -2.50 18.15
CA GLU A 22 -25.55 -1.20 18.72
C GLU A 22 -25.26 -1.33 20.22
N LEU A 23 -23.97 -1.36 20.57
CA LEU A 23 -23.50 -1.31 21.95
C LEU A 23 -23.42 0.14 22.47
N ILE A 24 -23.38 0.30 23.79
CA ILE A 24 -23.28 1.60 24.48
C ILE A 24 -22.07 2.42 24.01
N VAL A 25 -20.96 1.75 23.68
CA VAL A 25 -19.73 2.39 23.20
C VAL A 25 -19.26 1.75 21.91
N ARG A 26 -18.91 2.60 20.94
CA ARG A 26 -18.30 2.20 19.69
C ARG A 26 -16.85 2.72 19.63
N PRO A 27 -15.89 2.02 20.27
CA PRO A 27 -14.54 2.52 20.38
C PRO A 27 -13.79 2.46 19.05
N LYS A 28 -12.75 3.29 18.94
CA LYS A 28 -11.76 3.24 17.86
C LYS A 28 -10.43 2.82 18.46
N GLU A 29 -9.91 1.68 18.02
CA GLU A 29 -8.65 1.15 18.52
C GLU A 29 -7.50 1.59 17.60
N ILE A 30 -6.53 2.28 18.18
CA ILE A 30 -5.27 2.69 17.54
C ILE A 30 -4.06 2.04 18.19
N TYR A 31 -4.19 1.59 19.44
CA TYR A 31 -3.14 0.92 20.20
C TYR A 31 -2.82 -0.44 19.58
N ASP A 32 -1.55 -0.69 19.30
CA ASP A 32 -1.06 -1.98 18.84
C ASP A 32 -0.74 -2.86 20.07
N GLY A 33 -1.62 -3.83 20.33
CA GLY A 33 -1.46 -4.80 21.42
C GLY A 33 -0.78 -6.08 20.95
N ALA A 34 -1.33 -7.23 21.36
CA ALA A 34 -0.89 -8.52 20.84
C ALA A 34 -1.12 -8.67 19.33
N ILE A 35 -2.06 -7.89 18.79
CA ILE A 35 -2.35 -7.77 17.37
C ILE A 35 -2.24 -6.31 16.93
N PRO A 36 -2.01 -6.05 15.63
CA PRO A 36 -2.07 -4.71 15.07
C PRO A 36 -3.45 -4.07 15.25
N SER A 37 -3.47 -2.77 15.49
CA SER A 37 -4.69 -1.98 15.55
C SER A 37 -5.40 -1.93 14.19
N GLY A 38 -6.73 -1.96 14.22
CA GLY A 38 -7.54 -1.83 13.01
C GLY A 38 -7.26 -0.52 12.27
N ASN A 39 -7.06 0.58 13.01
CA ASN A 39 -6.74 1.88 12.41
C ASN A 39 -5.37 1.93 11.74
N GLY A 40 -4.32 1.37 12.36
CA GLY A 40 -2.98 1.33 11.76
C GLY A 40 -2.95 0.49 10.49
N VAL A 41 -3.57 -0.69 10.53
CA VAL A 41 -3.69 -1.59 9.36
C VAL A 41 -4.53 -0.95 8.25
N ALA A 42 -5.66 -0.32 8.59
CA ALA A 42 -6.50 0.37 7.61
C ALA A 42 -5.73 1.50 6.92
N SER A 43 -4.98 2.33 7.65
CA SER A 43 -4.15 3.38 7.07
C SER A 43 -3.11 2.82 6.08
N LEU A 44 -2.41 1.75 6.44
CA LEU A 44 -1.43 1.12 5.55
C LEU A 44 -2.09 0.53 4.29
N ALA A 45 -3.25 -0.10 4.43
CA ALA A 45 -4.00 -0.66 3.30
C ALA A 45 -4.49 0.44 2.34
N LEU A 46 -5.01 1.54 2.87
CA LEU A 46 -5.47 2.68 2.10
C LEU A 46 -4.32 3.39 1.37
N LEU A 47 -3.16 3.55 2.02
CA LEU A 47 -1.96 4.06 1.36
C LEU A 47 -1.54 3.17 0.18
N LYS A 48 -1.51 1.85 0.37
CA LYS A 48 -1.23 0.92 -0.72
C LYS A 48 -2.26 1.03 -1.84
N LEU A 49 -3.55 1.18 -1.52
CA LEU A 49 -4.59 1.42 -2.52
C LEU A 49 -4.42 2.76 -3.24
N TYR A 50 -4.00 3.82 -2.55
CA TYR A 50 -3.66 5.10 -3.20
C TYR A 50 -2.56 4.89 -4.23
N TYR A 51 -1.42 4.31 -3.86
CA TYR A 51 -0.32 4.05 -4.80
C TYR A 51 -0.73 3.08 -5.92
N ILE A 52 -1.56 2.08 -5.62
CA ILE A 52 -2.10 1.17 -6.64
C ILE A 52 -3.16 1.86 -7.50
N THR A 53 -3.87 2.92 -7.13
CA THR A 53 -5.05 3.35 -7.92
C THR A 53 -5.05 4.82 -8.31
N GLY A 54 -4.15 5.62 -7.75
CA GLY A 54 -4.13 7.07 -7.89
C GLY A 54 -5.37 7.78 -7.33
N LYS A 55 -6.21 7.11 -6.53
CA LYS A 55 -7.45 7.70 -6.01
C LYS A 55 -7.19 8.47 -4.72
N ASP A 56 -7.28 9.79 -4.80
CA ASP A 56 -7.01 10.71 -3.68
C ASP A 56 -7.91 10.45 -2.45
N ARG A 57 -9.13 9.95 -2.64
CA ARG A 57 -10.03 9.58 -1.53
C ARG A 57 -9.34 8.68 -0.48
N TYR A 58 -8.44 7.80 -0.90
CA TYR A 58 -7.73 6.93 0.05
C TYR A 58 -6.71 7.71 0.88
N ILE A 59 -6.02 8.70 0.30
CA ILE A 59 -5.09 9.56 1.03
C ILE A 59 -5.85 10.50 1.98
N ASP A 60 -7.00 11.00 1.57
CA ASP A 60 -7.81 11.91 2.39
C ASP A 60 -8.28 11.23 3.70
N ILE A 61 -8.67 9.96 3.61
CA ILE A 61 -9.08 9.15 4.77
C ILE A 61 -7.88 8.90 5.69
N VAL A 62 -6.72 8.58 5.14
CA VAL A 62 -5.48 8.37 5.91
C VAL A 62 -5.08 9.65 6.65
N ASP A 63 -5.11 10.80 5.99
CA ASP A 63 -4.76 12.08 6.58
C ASP A 63 -5.75 12.47 7.70
N LYS A 64 -7.06 12.22 7.52
CA LYS A 64 -8.05 12.37 8.60
C LYS A 64 -7.77 11.42 9.77
N ASN A 65 -7.36 10.18 9.51
CA ASN A 65 -7.01 9.22 10.55
C ASN A 65 -5.79 9.69 11.38
N PHE A 66 -4.75 10.20 10.71
CA PHE A 66 -3.60 10.79 11.39
C PHE A 66 -3.94 12.07 12.16
N LYS A 67 -4.91 12.88 11.70
CA LYS A 67 -5.41 14.01 12.51
C LYS A 67 -6.09 13.55 13.79
N ALA A 68 -6.86 12.46 13.75
CA ALA A 68 -7.58 11.93 14.91
C ALA A 68 -6.63 11.36 16.00
N PHE A 69 -5.55 10.69 15.59
CA PHE A 69 -4.67 9.97 16.53
C PHE A 69 -3.23 10.49 16.60
N GLY A 70 -2.86 11.47 15.78
CA GLY A 70 -1.48 11.95 15.66
C GLY A 70 -0.88 12.46 16.96
N GLY A 71 -1.70 13.03 17.85
CA GLY A 71 -1.29 13.40 19.20
C GLY A 71 -0.75 12.20 20.00
N LYS A 72 -1.52 11.11 20.06
CA LYS A 72 -1.15 9.88 20.76
C LYS A 72 0.07 9.21 20.12
N ILE A 73 0.08 9.13 18.79
CA ILE A 73 1.20 8.53 18.03
C ILE A 73 2.50 9.29 18.31
N LYS A 74 2.44 10.62 18.38
CA LYS A 74 3.60 11.46 18.67
C LYS A 74 4.07 11.33 20.12
N GLU A 75 3.14 11.19 21.06
CA GLU A 75 3.45 11.06 22.49
C GLU A 75 4.18 9.74 22.78
N ASP A 76 3.65 8.61 22.34
CA ASP A 76 4.22 7.27 22.60
C ASP A 76 4.24 6.37 21.35
N PRO A 77 5.10 6.65 20.34
CA PRO A 77 5.08 5.94 19.05
C PRO A 77 5.28 4.42 19.16
N MET A 78 5.92 3.95 20.22
CA MET A 78 6.16 2.52 20.46
C MET A 78 4.87 1.70 20.65
N TYR A 79 3.76 2.34 21.04
CA TYR A 79 2.46 1.68 21.17
C TYR A 79 1.60 1.73 19.90
N TYR A 80 2.09 2.37 18.84
CA TYR A 80 1.34 2.65 17.61
C TYR A 80 2.16 2.34 16.35
N LEU A 81 2.99 1.29 16.41
CA LEU A 81 3.94 0.90 15.38
C LEU A 81 3.34 0.74 13.98
N PHE A 82 2.12 0.21 13.82
CA PHE A 82 1.47 0.10 12.51
C PHE A 82 1.08 1.46 11.94
N SER A 83 0.66 2.38 12.81
CA SER A 83 0.41 3.77 12.41
C SER A 83 1.72 4.49 12.06
N VAL A 84 2.81 4.21 12.77
CA VAL A 84 4.15 4.70 12.43
C VAL A 84 4.60 4.14 11.08
N ILE A 85 4.42 2.85 10.82
CA ILE A 85 4.72 2.24 9.50
C ILE A 85 3.89 2.90 8.40
N ALA A 86 2.58 3.10 8.62
CA ALA A 86 1.73 3.81 7.66
C ALA A 86 2.25 5.24 7.43
N TYR A 87 2.64 5.95 8.48
CA TYR A 87 3.23 7.28 8.36
C TYR A 87 4.52 7.27 7.55
N MET A 88 5.40 6.27 7.76
CA MET A 88 6.58 6.10 6.92
C MET A 88 6.21 5.84 5.45
N TYR A 89 5.19 5.05 5.14
CA TYR A 89 4.71 4.89 3.77
C TYR A 89 4.15 6.17 3.14
N ARG A 90 3.69 7.12 3.97
CA ARG A 90 3.20 8.42 3.52
C ARG A 90 4.33 9.40 3.21
N GLU A 91 5.39 9.38 4.02
CA GLU A 91 6.49 10.33 3.97
C GLU A 91 7.66 9.90 3.09
N TYR A 92 7.95 8.59 3.03
CA TYR A 92 9.02 8.07 2.18
C TYR A 92 8.55 7.85 0.74
N SER A 93 9.46 8.03 -0.20
CA SER A 93 9.26 7.70 -1.61
C SER A 93 8.98 6.21 -1.78
N ILE A 94 7.79 5.87 -2.27
CA ILE A 94 7.45 4.49 -2.62
C ILE A 94 8.04 4.15 -3.99
N ARG A 95 8.68 2.98 -4.07
CA ARG A 95 9.08 2.32 -5.30
C ARG A 95 7.95 1.42 -5.76
N GLU A 96 7.34 1.73 -6.89
CA GLU A 96 6.30 0.92 -7.51
C GLU A 96 6.90 0.03 -8.59
N ILE A 97 6.71 -1.28 -8.46
CA ILE A 97 7.13 -2.29 -9.42
C ILE A 97 5.89 -2.96 -10.00
N THR A 98 5.55 -2.65 -11.24
CA THR A 98 4.47 -3.32 -11.96
C THR A 98 5.06 -4.39 -12.89
N ILE A 99 4.63 -5.65 -12.72
CA ILE A 99 5.00 -6.76 -13.60
C ILE A 99 3.79 -7.06 -14.49
N VAL A 100 3.95 -6.91 -15.80
CA VAL A 100 2.91 -7.16 -16.80
C VAL A 100 3.24 -8.42 -17.59
N GLY A 101 2.37 -9.43 -17.49
CA GLY A 101 2.51 -10.71 -18.19
C GLY A 101 1.80 -11.85 -17.48
N ASP A 102 1.68 -13.00 -18.15
CA ASP A 102 0.92 -14.17 -17.65
C ASP A 102 1.79 -15.40 -17.41
N LYS A 103 3.08 -15.35 -17.78
CA LYS A 103 3.99 -16.49 -17.67
C LYS A 103 4.47 -16.65 -16.24
N LYS A 104 3.84 -17.56 -15.51
CA LYS A 104 4.11 -17.84 -14.08
C LYS A 104 5.60 -18.05 -13.76
N GLU A 105 6.34 -18.78 -14.58
CA GLU A 105 7.77 -19.03 -14.34
C GLU A 105 8.61 -17.76 -14.42
N GLU A 106 8.35 -16.90 -15.42
CA GLU A 106 9.04 -15.60 -15.57
C GLU A 106 8.69 -14.68 -14.39
N ILE A 107 7.40 -14.59 -14.03
CA ILE A 107 6.92 -13.79 -12.89
C ILE A 107 7.56 -14.26 -11.58
N ASN A 108 7.60 -15.56 -11.33
CA ASN A 108 8.20 -16.13 -10.11
C ASN A 108 9.70 -15.84 -10.04
N SER A 109 10.42 -15.89 -11.16
CA SER A 109 11.83 -15.52 -11.22
C SER A 109 12.05 -14.05 -10.84
N ILE A 110 11.20 -13.15 -11.36
CA ILE A 110 11.22 -11.72 -11.04
C ILE A 110 10.91 -11.47 -9.55
N LEU A 111 9.83 -12.08 -9.03
CA LEU A 111 9.45 -11.97 -7.63
C LEU A 111 10.54 -12.49 -6.70
N LYS A 112 11.21 -13.59 -7.07
CA LYS A 112 12.34 -14.12 -6.30
C LYS A 112 13.47 -13.09 -6.21
N GLU A 113 13.76 -12.38 -7.30
CA GLU A 113 14.79 -11.34 -7.29
C GLU A 113 14.41 -10.14 -6.40
N ILE A 114 13.16 -9.67 -6.49
CA ILE A 114 12.64 -8.59 -5.65
C ILE A 114 12.69 -8.99 -4.17
N ASN A 115 12.35 -10.23 -3.85
CA ASN A 115 12.31 -10.75 -2.49
C ASN A 115 13.68 -11.23 -1.96
N ASN A 116 14.73 -11.20 -2.79
CA ASN A 116 16.07 -11.65 -2.39
C ASN A 116 16.74 -10.69 -1.39
N LYS A 117 16.21 -9.47 -1.25
CA LYS A 117 16.67 -8.47 -0.28
C LYS A 117 15.48 -7.82 0.40
N TYR A 118 15.74 -7.25 1.57
CA TYR A 118 14.78 -6.41 2.25
C TYR A 118 14.60 -5.10 1.47
N ASN A 119 13.46 -4.93 0.82
CA ASN A 119 13.08 -3.76 0.04
C ASN A 119 11.89 -3.05 0.73
N PRO A 120 12.13 -2.26 1.78
CA PRO A 120 11.06 -1.49 2.40
C PRO A 120 10.50 -0.49 1.39
N PHE A 121 9.25 -0.07 1.59
CA PHE A 121 8.60 0.94 0.73
C PHE A 121 8.53 0.56 -0.75
N THR A 122 8.59 -0.74 -1.06
CA THR A 122 8.42 -1.26 -2.41
C THR A 122 7.04 -1.91 -2.55
N LEU A 123 6.26 -1.43 -3.50
CA LEU A 123 4.93 -1.95 -3.84
C LEU A 123 5.02 -2.73 -5.14
N VAL A 124 4.69 -4.02 -5.10
CA VAL A 124 4.69 -4.88 -6.28
C VAL A 124 3.26 -5.16 -6.72
N THR A 125 2.96 -4.91 -7.98
CA THR A 125 1.66 -5.20 -8.60
C THR A 125 1.85 -6.16 -9.77
N LEU A 126 1.08 -7.25 -9.77
CA LEU A 126 1.00 -8.18 -10.88
C LEU A 126 -0.19 -7.81 -11.76
N ARG A 127 0.05 -7.64 -13.05
CA ARG A 127 -0.98 -7.34 -14.05
C ARG A 127 -0.98 -8.44 -15.10
N GLY A 128 -2.09 -9.19 -15.15
CA GLY A 128 -2.35 -10.09 -16.28
C GLY A 128 -2.67 -9.30 -17.55
N LYS A 129 -2.54 -9.93 -18.71
CA LYS A 129 -2.72 -9.30 -20.02
C LYS A 129 -4.09 -8.62 -20.21
N GLU A 130 -5.13 -9.10 -19.55
CA GLU A 130 -6.51 -8.60 -19.65
C GLU A 130 -6.96 -7.75 -18.44
N SER A 131 -6.02 -7.29 -17.60
CA SER A 131 -6.42 -6.50 -16.43
C SER A 131 -7.00 -5.13 -16.84
N ASN A 132 -8.28 -4.93 -16.50
CA ASN A 132 -9.05 -3.70 -16.67
C ASN A 132 -8.78 -2.65 -15.57
N MET A 133 -7.79 -2.86 -14.70
CA MET A 133 -7.40 -1.80 -13.76
C MET A 133 -6.88 -0.60 -14.55
N ILE A 134 -7.48 0.57 -14.32
CA ILE A 134 -7.20 1.88 -14.93
C ILE A 134 -5.87 2.42 -14.37
N LEU A 135 -4.82 1.61 -14.46
CA LEU A 135 -3.51 1.89 -13.91
C LEU A 135 -2.52 1.96 -15.04
N ASP A 136 -2.41 3.15 -15.60
CA ASP A 136 -1.51 3.50 -16.69
C ASP A 136 -1.61 2.62 -17.94
N SER A 137 -1.12 3.17 -19.04
CA SER A 137 -0.84 2.49 -20.31
C SER A 137 0.31 1.46 -20.21
N LYS A 138 0.49 0.79 -19.06
CA LYS A 138 1.55 -0.20 -18.83
C LYS A 138 1.17 -1.53 -19.48
N GLU A 139 1.84 -1.86 -20.57
CA GLU A 139 1.58 -3.06 -21.38
C GLU A 139 2.82 -3.95 -21.51
N MET A 140 2.63 -5.16 -22.06
CA MET A 140 3.75 -5.99 -22.46
C MET A 140 4.45 -5.39 -23.68
N ILE A 141 5.77 -5.25 -23.65
CA ILE A 141 6.55 -4.82 -24.82
C ILE A 141 6.99 -6.04 -25.61
N ASN A 142 6.71 -6.03 -26.92
CA ASN A 142 7.09 -7.10 -27.84
C ASN A 142 6.65 -8.50 -27.37
N ASN A 143 5.46 -8.58 -26.74
CA ASN A 143 4.90 -9.82 -26.19
C ASN A 143 5.81 -10.52 -25.15
N LYS A 144 6.66 -9.76 -24.44
CA LYS A 144 7.49 -10.23 -23.32
C LYS A 144 6.95 -9.73 -21.99
N THR A 145 7.16 -10.51 -20.93
CA THR A 145 6.92 -10.04 -19.56
C THR A 145 7.71 -8.77 -19.33
N THR A 146 7.03 -7.71 -18.93
CA THR A 146 7.60 -6.36 -18.84
C THR A 146 7.46 -5.83 -17.42
N ILE A 147 8.54 -5.25 -16.92
CA ILE A 147 8.64 -4.70 -15.58
C ILE A 147 8.74 -3.18 -15.71
N TYR A 148 7.85 -2.48 -15.03
CA TYR A 148 7.87 -1.04 -14.88
C TYR A 148 8.31 -0.73 -13.45
N VAL A 149 9.32 0.13 -13.31
CA VAL A 149 9.80 0.60 -12.01
C VAL A 149 9.62 2.11 -11.96
N CYS A 150 8.77 2.57 -11.05
CA CYS A 150 8.45 3.98 -10.87
C CYS A 150 8.78 4.41 -9.43
N GLU A 151 9.32 5.62 -9.29
CA GLU A 151 9.65 6.25 -8.02
C GLU A 151 9.32 7.74 -8.14
N ASN A 152 8.68 8.34 -7.12
CA ASN A 152 8.34 9.77 -7.11
C ASN A 152 7.65 10.24 -8.40
N TYR A 153 6.61 9.52 -8.84
CA TYR A 153 5.85 9.81 -10.06
C TYR A 153 6.66 9.76 -11.37
N ASN A 154 7.89 9.23 -11.33
CA ASN A 154 8.74 9.07 -12.50
C ASN A 154 9.03 7.59 -12.75
N CYS A 155 8.68 7.11 -13.93
CA CYS A 155 8.96 5.74 -14.35
C CYS A 155 10.26 5.66 -15.15
N LYS A 156 11.08 4.65 -14.85
CA LYS A 156 12.22 4.28 -15.69
C LYS A 156 11.72 3.65 -17.00
N THR A 157 12.60 3.55 -18.00
CA THR A 157 12.30 2.83 -19.23
C THR A 157 11.88 1.39 -18.91
N PRO A 158 10.82 0.84 -19.55
CA PRO A 158 10.34 -0.48 -19.22
C PRO A 158 11.37 -1.58 -19.51
N ILE A 159 11.35 -2.64 -18.70
CA ILE A 159 12.40 -3.65 -18.65
C ILE A 159 11.83 -5.01 -19.02
N THR A 160 12.47 -5.68 -19.97
CA THR A 160 12.15 -7.08 -20.34
C THR A 160 13.30 -8.05 -20.01
N ASP A 161 14.32 -7.58 -19.31
CA ASP A 161 15.51 -8.35 -18.92
C ASP A 161 15.71 -8.27 -17.41
N ILE A 162 15.64 -9.43 -16.74
CA ILE A 162 15.76 -9.53 -15.29
C ILE A 162 17.10 -8.99 -14.77
N ASN A 163 18.19 -9.06 -15.56
CA ASN A 163 19.50 -8.54 -15.12
C ASN A 163 19.47 -7.01 -14.94
N LYS A 164 18.71 -6.29 -15.77
CA LYS A 164 18.50 -4.85 -15.60
C LYS A 164 17.72 -4.54 -14.32
N LEU A 165 16.74 -5.38 -13.97
CA LEU A 165 16.03 -5.26 -12.69
C LEU A 165 16.99 -5.39 -11.51
N LYS A 166 17.90 -6.38 -11.52
CA LYS A 166 18.90 -6.55 -10.44
C LYS A 166 19.72 -5.29 -10.19
N ASN A 167 20.18 -4.65 -11.26
CA ASN A 167 20.97 -3.43 -11.15
C ASN A 167 20.17 -2.27 -10.54
N ILE A 168 18.87 -2.18 -10.84
CA ILE A 168 17.99 -1.15 -10.27
C ILE A 168 17.70 -1.44 -8.79
N LEU A 169 17.52 -2.70 -8.41
CA LEU A 169 17.26 -3.08 -7.02
C LEU A 169 18.49 -2.96 -6.10
N ASN A 170 19.69 -2.93 -6.67
CA ASN A 170 20.96 -2.82 -5.92
C ASN A 170 21.43 -1.38 -5.70
N ASN A 171 20.73 -0.39 -6.29
CA ASN A 171 20.94 1.04 -6.07
C ASN A 171 19.92 1.57 -5.06
#